data_AF-A0A147HUB3-F1
#
_entry.id   AF-A0A147HUB3-F1
#
_cell.length_a   1.000
_cell.length_b   1.000
_cell.length_c   1.000
_cell.angle_alpha   90.00
_cell.angle_beta   90.00
_cell.angle_gamma   90.00
#
_symmetry.space_group_name_H-M   'P 1'
#
loop_
_entity.id
_entity.type
_entity.pdbx_description
1 polymer ?
#
loop_
_entity_poly.entity_id
_entity_poly.type
_entity_poly.pdbx_seq_one_letter_code
_entity_poly.pdbx_strand_id
1 'polypeptide(L)' 'MSRRTLTDEQWERIAGYLPGREGTRGRSGVDNRLFV' A
#
# COMPACT_ATOMS: atom_id res chain seq x y z
N MET A 1 8.17 5.90 -17.72
CA MET A 1 7.39 5.55 -16.52
C MET A 1 6.78 4.17 -16.72
N SER A 2 7.08 3.22 -15.84
CA SER A 2 6.51 1.87 -15.89
C SER A 2 5.00 1.96 -15.66
N ARG A 3 4.18 1.40 -16.56
CA ARG A 3 2.70 1.32 -16.46
C ARG A 3 2.21 0.47 -15.27
N ARG A 4 3.10 0.10 -14.35
CA ARG A 4 2.87 -0.81 -13.22
C ARG A 4 3.02 -0.13 -11.87
N THR A 5 3.33 1.16 -11.83
CA THR A 5 3.42 1.90 -10.56
C THR A 5 2.10 2.60 -10.30
N LEU A 6 1.50 2.36 -9.13
CA LEU A 6 0.30 3.06 -8.68
C LEU A 6 0.58 4.56 -8.53
N THR A 7 -0.37 5.40 -8.94
CA THR A 7 -0.34 6.82 -8.57
C THR A 7 -0.65 6.98 -7.09
N ASP A 8 -0.28 8.11 -6.50
CA ASP A 8 -0.61 8.40 -5.10
C ASP A 8 -2.12 8.37 -4.85
N GLU A 9 -2.94 8.89 -5.78
CA GLU A 9 -4.41 8.80 -5.67
C GLU A 9 -4.94 7.36 -5.70
N GLN A 10 -4.34 6.49 -6.51
CA GLN A 10 -4.71 5.07 -6.54
C GLN A 10 -4.27 4.37 -5.27
N TRP A 11 -3.10 4.73 -4.73
CA TRP A 11 -2.59 4.22 -3.48
C TRP A 11 -3.51 4.57 -2.30
N GLU A 12 -3.89 5.84 -2.15
CA GLU A 12 -4.76 6.30 -1.04
C GLU A 12 -6.10 5.54 -1.00
N ARG A 13 -6.62 5.13 -2.16
CA ARG A 13 -7.86 4.35 -2.24
C ARG A 13 -7.71 2.92 -1.72
N ILE A 14 -6.54 2.29 -1.87
CA ILE A 14 -6.33 0.88 -1.54
C ILE A 14 -5.54 0.67 -0.24
N ALA A 15 -4.74 1.65 0.19
CA ALA A 15 -3.85 1.55 1.35
C ALA A 15 -4.59 1.11 2.62
N GLY A 16 -5.80 1.62 2.80
CA GLY A 16 -6.69 1.24 3.90
C GLY A 16 -7.15 -0.21 3.85
N TYR A 17 -7.08 -0.92 2.73
CA TYR A 17 -7.50 -2.33 2.64
C TYR A 17 -6.33 -3.30 2.69
N LEU A 18 -5.09 -2.80 2.67
CA LEU A 18 -3.91 -3.64 2.67
C LEU A 18 -3.59 -4.20 4.07
N PRO A 19 -3.15 -5.47 4.15
CA PRO A 19 -2.62 -6.03 5.39
C PRO A 19 -1.43 -5.23 5.91
N GLY A 20 -1.32 -5.02 7.22
CA GLY A 20 -0.22 -4.26 7.81
C GLY A 20 -0.40 -2.73 7.76
N ARG A 21 -1.60 -2.26 7.45
CA ARG A 21 -2.01 -0.85 7.68
C ARG A 21 -1.89 -0.47 9.16
N GLU A 22 -1.74 0.82 9.42
CA GLU A 22 -1.67 1.37 10.77
C GLU A 22 -2.87 0.91 11.63
N GLY A 23 -2.59 0.49 12.86
CA GLY A 23 -3.61 -0.02 13.78
C GLY A 23 -3.99 -1.50 13.60
N THR A 24 -3.39 -2.24 12.65
CA THR A 24 -3.58 -3.70 12.54
C THR A 24 -2.41 -4.49 13.15
N ARG A 25 -2.71 -5.61 13.81
CA ARG A 25 -1.72 -6.46 14.49
C ARG A 25 -0.85 -7.20 13.46
N GLY A 26 0.41 -6.82 13.32
CA GLY A 26 1.39 -7.42 12.39
C GLY A 26 2.55 -6.46 12.11
N ARG A 27 3.63 -6.93 11.47
CA ARG A 27 4.66 -6.00 10.97
C ARG A 27 4.02 -5.15 9.88
N SER A 28 3.87 -3.85 10.14
CA SER A 28 3.63 -2.86 9.10
C SER A 28 4.82 -2.94 8.15
N GLY A 29 4.58 -3.52 6.97
CA GLY A 29 5.51 -3.37 5.86
C GLY A 29 5.62 -1.87 5.61
N VAL A 30 6.78 -1.30 5.91
CA VAL A 30 7.03 0.15 5.85
C VAL A 30 6.65 0.72 4.47
N ASP A 31 6.68 -0.14 3.44
CA ASP A 31 6.15 0.18 2.13
C ASP A 31 5.44 -1.03 1.47
N ASN A 32 4.13 -1.14 1.71
CA ASN A 32 3.30 -2.14 1.04
C ASN A 32 3.08 -1.83 -0.47
N ARG A 33 3.54 -0.67 -0.99
CA ARG A 33 3.44 -0.30 -2.42
C ARG A 33 4.25 -1.23 -3.32
N LEU A 34 5.25 -1.91 -2.75
CA LEU A 34 6.15 -2.80 -3.49
C LEU A 34 5.53 -4.18 -3.79
N PHE A 35 4.36 -4.48 -3.22
CA PHE A 35 3.68 -5.77 -3.36
C PHE A 35 2.41 -5.71 -4.22
N VAL A 36 2.06 -4.52 -4.77
CA VAL A 36 0.85 -4.27 -5.56
C VAL A 36 1.21 -3.82 -6.98
#